data_AF-A0A2S2N5Q7-F1
#
_entry.id   AF-A0A2S2N5Q7-F1
#
_cell.length_a   1.000
_cell.length_b   1.000
_cell.length_c   1.000
_cell.angle_alpha   90.00
_cell.angle_beta   90.00
_cell.angle_gamma   90.00
#
_symmetry.space_group_name_H-M   'P 1'
#
loop_
_entity.id
_entity.type
_entity.pdbx_description
1 polymer ?
#
loop_
_entity_poly.entity_id
_entity_poly.type
_entity_poly.pdbx_seq_one_letter_code
_entity_poly.pdbx_strand_id
1 'polypeptide(L)'
;AGKVVAEEEQLRLEGKAEAEDAELLIRDEFSVLCRDLYALYPLLIRYVDNSRAKWLTEPNEDAEELFRMVGEVFIYWSKSHNFKREEQNFVVQNEINNMSFLTADSKSKMAKSGEGQGGGSEQERSKKRRRGDRYSVHTSLIVATLKKMLPIGLNMCSPADQELIALDKGRYALKDTDEEVREFLHNNLHLQD
;
A
#
# COMPACT_ATOMS: atom_id res chain seq x y z
N ALA A 1 -40.45 38.32 4.50
CA ALA A 1 -39.80 37.69 3.33
C ALA A 1 -38.29 37.89 3.34
N GLY A 2 -37.74 39.10 3.23
CA GLY A 2 -36.28 39.32 3.14
C GLY A 2 -35.43 38.89 4.35
N LYS A 3 -35.95 38.98 5.58
CA LYS A 3 -35.23 38.54 6.79
C LYS A 3 -35.02 37.02 6.83
N VAL A 4 -36.03 36.25 6.43
CA VAL A 4 -35.98 34.78 6.39
C VAL A 4 -35.01 34.30 5.31
N VAL A 5 -34.98 34.98 4.15
CA VAL A 5 -34.05 34.65 3.05
C VAL A 5 -32.59 34.93 3.46
N ALA A 6 -32.32 36.04 4.17
CA ALA A 6 -30.98 36.34 4.67
C ALA A 6 -30.51 35.36 5.75
N GLU A 7 -31.43 34.92 6.62
CA GLU A 7 -31.15 33.91 7.66
C GLU A 7 -30.88 32.53 7.04
N GLU A 8 -31.63 32.13 6.02
CA GLU A 8 -31.39 30.90 5.25
C GLU A 8 -30.04 30.94 4.51
N GLU A 9 -29.68 32.08 3.92
CA GLU A 9 -28.40 32.24 3.24
C GLU A 9 -27.21 32.19 4.22
N GLN A 10 -27.36 32.79 5.40
CA GLN A 10 -26.37 32.72 6.47
C GLN A 10 -26.18 31.28 6.96
N LEU A 11 -27.26 30.55 7.26
CA LEU A 11 -27.20 29.15 7.68
C LEU A 11 -26.53 28.26 6.62
N ARG A 12 -26.76 28.56 5.33
CA ARG A 12 -26.10 27.84 4.23
C ARG A 12 -24.59 28.14 4.16
N LEU A 13 -24.17 29.35 4.46
CA LEU A 13 -22.75 29.72 4.50
C LEU A 13 -22.04 29.09 5.71
N GLU A 14 -22.68 29.09 6.87
CA GLU A 14 -22.19 28.43 8.09
C GLU A 14 -22.00 26.93 7.85
N GLY A 15 -23.01 26.24 7.29
CA GLY A 15 -22.90 24.81 6.99
C GLY A 15 -21.82 24.47 5.93
N LYS A 16 -21.48 25.40 5.03
CA LYS A 16 -20.35 25.23 4.11
C LYS A 16 -19.01 25.37 4.81
N ALA A 17 -18.87 26.38 5.68
CA ALA A 17 -17.65 26.60 6.43
C ALA A 17 -17.34 25.42 7.36
N GLU A 18 -18.35 24.88 8.06
CA GLU A 18 -18.19 23.68 8.90
C GLU A 18 -17.75 22.45 8.09
N ALA A 19 -18.28 22.28 6.87
CA ALA A 19 -17.88 21.19 5.99
C ALA A 19 -16.43 21.34 5.49
N GLU A 20 -16.01 22.57 5.17
CA GLU A 20 -14.63 22.88 4.78
C GLU A 20 -13.65 22.63 5.95
N ASP A 21 -14.01 23.07 7.16
CA ASP A 21 -13.19 22.83 8.37
C ASP A 21 -13.06 21.34 8.68
N ALA A 22 -14.15 20.57 8.54
CA ALA A 22 -14.11 19.11 8.69
C ALA A 22 -13.22 18.45 7.63
N GLU A 23 -13.25 18.91 6.38
CA GLU A 23 -12.39 18.39 5.30
C GLU A 23 -10.91 18.69 5.58
N LEU A 24 -10.61 19.89 6.08
CA LEU A 24 -9.26 20.27 6.50
C LEU A 24 -8.74 19.38 7.63
N LEU A 25 -9.56 19.15 8.66
CA LEU A 25 -9.20 18.28 9.78
C LEU A 25 -8.91 16.85 9.30
N ILE A 26 -9.78 16.29 8.45
CA ILE A 26 -9.59 14.95 7.87
C ILE A 26 -8.27 14.88 7.10
N ARG A 27 -7.96 15.90 6.30
CA ARG A 27 -6.71 15.95 5.52
C ARG A 27 -5.48 15.96 6.44
N ASP A 28 -5.52 16.76 7.49
CA ASP A 28 -4.38 16.91 8.41
C ASP A 28 -4.11 15.59 9.17
N GLU A 29 -5.17 14.89 9.61
CA GLU A 29 -5.07 13.55 10.22
C GLU A 29 -4.47 12.52 9.26
N PHE A 30 -4.91 12.49 7.99
CA PHE A 30 -4.31 11.61 6.98
C PHE A 30 -2.85 11.96 6.68
N SER A 31 -2.47 13.24 6.78
CA SER A 31 -1.10 13.68 6.53
C SER A 31 -0.15 13.17 7.62
N VAL A 32 -0.58 13.26 8.88
CA VAL A 32 0.13 12.68 10.04
C VAL A 32 0.26 11.17 9.88
N LEU A 33 -0.84 10.48 9.55
CA LEU A 33 -0.83 9.04 9.32
C LEU A 33 0.16 8.65 8.21
N CYS A 34 0.13 9.32 7.05
CA CYS A 34 1.04 9.03 5.94
C CYS A 34 2.50 9.25 6.34
N ARG A 35 2.81 10.32 7.07
CA ARG A 35 4.15 10.59 7.59
C ARG A 35 4.65 9.45 8.46
N ASP A 36 3.85 9.01 9.43
CA ASP A 36 4.26 8.00 10.40
C ASP A 36 4.41 6.63 9.74
N LEU A 37 3.51 6.27 8.82
CA LEU A 37 3.66 5.06 8.01
C LEU A 37 4.90 5.12 7.12
N TYR A 38 5.19 6.25 6.47
CA TYR A 38 6.38 6.37 5.62
C TYR A 38 7.69 6.42 6.41
N ALA A 39 7.65 6.72 7.72
CA ALA A 39 8.79 6.52 8.62
C ALA A 39 8.98 5.03 8.99
N LEU A 40 7.88 4.31 9.25
CA LEU A 40 7.89 2.91 9.68
C LEU A 40 8.20 1.92 8.54
N TYR A 41 7.52 2.07 7.40
CA TYR A 41 7.50 1.07 6.33
C TYR A 41 8.87 0.74 5.74
N PRO A 42 9.80 1.70 5.53
CA PRO A 42 11.16 1.37 5.12
C PRO A 42 11.89 0.42 6.08
N LEU A 43 11.68 0.56 7.39
CA LEU A 43 12.26 -0.32 8.41
C LEU A 43 11.57 -1.68 8.40
N LEU A 44 10.25 -1.68 8.32
CA LEU A 44 9.43 -2.88 8.26
C LEU A 44 9.75 -3.74 7.03
N ILE A 45 9.91 -3.13 5.85
CA ILE A 45 10.30 -3.84 4.62
C ILE A 45 11.61 -4.58 4.83
N ARG A 46 12.64 -3.93 5.38
CA ARG A 46 13.92 -4.59 5.65
C ARG A 46 13.80 -5.70 6.69
N TYR A 47 13.00 -5.48 7.73
CA TYR A 47 12.78 -6.47 8.77
C TYR A 47 12.11 -7.74 8.22
N VAL A 48 11.08 -7.56 7.39
CA VAL A 48 10.38 -8.64 6.70
C VAL A 48 11.33 -9.38 5.76
N ASP A 49 12.13 -8.68 4.96
CA ASP A 49 13.08 -9.31 4.05
C ASP A 49 14.14 -10.16 4.78
N ASN A 50 14.66 -9.66 5.90
CA ASN A 50 15.63 -10.38 6.73
C ASN A 50 15.06 -11.63 7.39
N SER A 51 13.79 -11.58 7.81
CA SER A 51 13.16 -12.67 8.56
C SER A 51 12.43 -13.68 7.66
N ARG A 52 12.21 -13.31 6.39
CA ARG A 52 11.39 -14.06 5.42
C ARG A 52 11.74 -15.54 5.33
N ALA A 53 13.01 -15.88 5.15
CA ALA A 53 13.41 -17.26 4.92
C ALA A 53 13.00 -18.16 6.10
N LYS A 54 13.13 -17.65 7.33
CA LYS A 54 12.74 -18.36 8.55
C LYS A 54 11.23 -18.51 8.65
N TRP A 55 10.47 -17.44 8.47
CA TRP A 55 9.00 -17.45 8.58
C TRP A 55 8.32 -18.31 7.51
N LEU A 56 8.98 -18.60 6.39
CA LEU A 56 8.45 -19.50 5.37
C LEU A 56 8.67 -20.99 5.70
N THR A 57 9.65 -21.32 6.55
CA THR A 57 9.96 -22.70 6.92
C THR A 57 9.44 -23.08 8.30
N GLU A 58 9.23 -22.10 9.17
CA GLU A 58 8.83 -22.29 10.56
C GLU A 58 7.60 -21.42 10.87
N PRO A 59 6.53 -22.00 11.44
CA PRO A 59 5.39 -21.22 11.94
C PRO A 59 5.85 -20.15 12.94
N ASN A 60 5.26 -18.96 12.86
CA ASN A 60 5.62 -17.84 13.72
C ASN A 60 4.41 -16.93 13.95
N GLU A 61 3.83 -17.03 15.15
CA GLU A 61 2.61 -16.29 15.52
C GLU A 61 2.79 -14.76 15.40
N ASP A 62 3.95 -14.23 15.78
CA ASP A 62 4.25 -12.78 15.67
C ASP A 62 4.25 -12.32 14.19
N ALA A 63 4.75 -13.15 13.27
CA ALA A 63 4.78 -12.84 11.85
C ALA A 63 3.37 -12.88 11.24
N GLU A 64 2.52 -13.80 11.70
CA GLU A 64 1.11 -13.90 11.33
C GLU A 64 0.30 -12.70 11.85
N GLU A 65 0.53 -12.27 13.09
CA GLU A 65 -0.06 -11.05 13.65
C GLU A 65 0.43 -9.81 12.88
N LEU A 66 1.72 -9.72 12.58
CA LEU A 66 2.27 -8.65 11.75
C LEU A 66 1.63 -8.61 10.35
N PHE A 67 1.41 -9.77 9.72
CA PHE A 67 0.69 -9.83 8.45
C PHE A 67 -0.74 -9.30 8.58
N ARG A 68 -1.46 -9.67 9.65
CA ARG A 68 -2.82 -9.17 9.92
C ARG A 68 -2.84 -7.64 10.06
N MET A 69 -1.95 -7.08 10.87
CA MET A 69 -1.83 -5.62 11.05
C MET A 69 -1.52 -4.89 9.72
N VAL A 70 -0.57 -5.41 8.94
CA VAL A 70 -0.24 -4.83 7.61
C VAL A 70 -1.42 -4.95 6.65
N GLY A 71 -2.16 -6.07 6.72
CA GLY A 71 -3.37 -6.31 5.94
C GLY A 71 -4.49 -5.32 6.26
N GLU A 72 -4.72 -5.02 7.54
CA GLU A 72 -5.72 -4.02 7.96
C GLU A 72 -5.40 -2.63 7.43
N VAL A 73 -4.15 -2.17 7.56
CA VAL A 73 -3.73 -0.87 6.99
C VAL A 73 -3.95 -0.85 5.48
N PHE A 74 -3.64 -1.93 4.77
CA PHE A 74 -3.92 -2.04 3.34
C PHE A 74 -5.42 -1.99 3.01
N ILE A 75 -6.28 -2.63 3.81
CA ILE A 75 -7.74 -2.57 3.61
C ILE A 75 -8.24 -1.13 3.77
N TYR A 76 -7.82 -0.42 4.83
CA TYR A 76 -8.18 0.99 5.02
C TYR A 76 -7.69 1.86 3.87
N TRP A 77 -6.45 1.67 3.43
CA TRP A 77 -5.86 2.38 2.31
C TRP A 77 -6.57 2.10 0.98
N SER A 78 -6.85 0.83 0.67
CA SER A 78 -7.46 0.44 -0.61
C SER A 78 -8.88 0.99 -0.77
N LYS A 79 -9.66 1.01 0.33
CA LYS A 79 -11.04 1.53 0.35
C LYS A 79 -11.11 3.06 0.44
N SER A 80 -10.12 3.73 1.05
CA SER A 80 -10.14 5.18 1.24
C SER A 80 -9.49 5.95 0.09
N HIS A 81 -10.30 6.76 -0.61
CA HIS A 81 -9.78 7.67 -1.63
C HIS A 81 -8.86 8.75 -1.02
N ASN A 82 -9.23 9.30 0.14
CA ASN A 82 -8.45 10.34 0.83
C ASN A 82 -7.07 9.82 1.24
N PHE A 83 -7.00 8.59 1.74
CA PHE A 83 -5.74 7.99 2.15
C PHE A 83 -4.79 7.77 0.96
N LYS A 84 -5.29 7.22 -0.15
CA LYS A 84 -4.50 7.08 -1.40
C LYS A 84 -4.00 8.42 -1.94
N ARG A 85 -4.86 9.44 -1.90
CA ARG A 85 -4.50 10.80 -2.34
C ARG A 85 -3.41 11.38 -1.44
N GLU A 86 -3.55 11.25 -0.13
CA GLU A 86 -2.60 11.84 0.81
C GLU A 86 -1.25 11.11 0.81
N GLU A 87 -1.23 9.78 0.62
CA GLU A 87 0.01 9.06 0.37
C GLU A 87 0.74 9.61 -0.87
N GLN A 88 0.01 9.76 -1.98
CA GLN A 88 0.58 10.31 -3.21
C GLN A 88 1.12 11.73 -2.97
N ASN A 89 0.36 12.57 -2.26
CA ASN A 89 0.80 13.92 -1.90
C ASN A 89 2.11 13.87 -1.11
N PHE A 90 2.17 13.04 -0.07
CA PHE A 90 3.33 12.89 0.80
C PHE A 90 4.57 12.46 0.01
N VAL A 91 4.47 11.43 -0.84
CA VAL A 91 5.56 10.95 -1.72
C VAL A 91 6.04 12.06 -2.65
N VAL A 92 5.11 12.76 -3.28
CA VAL A 92 5.42 13.78 -4.30
C VAL A 92 6.04 15.04 -3.69
N GLN A 93 5.54 15.49 -2.54
CA GLN A 93 6.01 16.68 -1.82
C GLN A 93 7.40 16.45 -1.23
N ASN A 94 7.66 15.28 -0.66
CA ASN A 94 8.94 14.91 -0.06
C ASN A 94 9.93 14.29 -1.07
N GLU A 95 9.56 14.26 -2.36
CA GLU A 95 10.38 13.71 -3.45
C GLU A 95 10.88 12.28 -3.22
N ILE A 96 10.05 11.45 -2.57
CA ILE A 96 10.41 10.10 -2.18
C ILE A 96 10.49 9.19 -3.42
N ASN A 97 11.57 8.41 -3.51
CA ASN A 97 11.71 7.37 -4.52
C ASN A 97 11.38 6.00 -3.91
N ASN A 98 10.11 5.59 -3.97
CA ASN A 98 9.68 4.32 -3.37
C ASN A 98 10.46 3.10 -3.87
N MET A 99 10.87 3.09 -5.15
CA MET A 99 11.63 1.98 -5.73
C MET A 99 13.00 1.77 -5.07
N SER A 100 13.59 2.83 -4.51
CA SER A 100 14.88 2.73 -3.81
C SER A 100 14.81 1.79 -2.61
N PHE A 101 13.68 1.72 -1.91
CA PHE A 101 13.47 0.83 -0.78
C PHE A 101 13.23 -0.63 -1.19
N LEU A 102 12.77 -0.86 -2.42
CA LEU A 102 12.42 -2.20 -2.93
C LEU A 102 13.59 -2.92 -3.59
N THR A 103 14.65 -2.20 -3.96
CA THR A 103 15.76 -2.70 -4.79
C THR A 103 17.12 -2.61 -4.11
N ALA A 104 17.20 -2.04 -2.90
CA ALA A 104 18.46 -1.77 -2.21
C ALA A 104 19.29 -3.03 -1.88
N ASP A 105 18.66 -4.19 -1.69
CA ASP A 105 19.38 -5.41 -1.33
C ASP A 105 20.15 -6.07 -2.48
N SER A 106 19.94 -5.67 -3.74
CA SER A 106 20.70 -6.24 -4.86
C SER A 106 22.14 -5.73 -4.96
N LYS A 107 22.53 -4.68 -4.22
CA LYS A 107 23.90 -4.12 -4.27
C LYS A 107 24.79 -4.52 -3.08
N SER A 108 24.28 -5.15 -2.03
CA SER A 108 25.06 -5.34 -0.78
C SER A 108 25.87 -6.65 -0.70
N LYS A 109 25.83 -7.55 -1.70
CA LYS A 109 26.55 -8.84 -1.65
C LYS A 109 27.66 -9.08 -2.69
N MET A 110 28.00 -8.13 -3.56
CA MET A 110 29.23 -8.21 -4.38
C MET A 110 29.83 -6.81 -4.61
N ALA A 111 30.61 -6.34 -3.65
CA ALA A 111 31.59 -5.28 -3.89
C ALA A 111 32.83 -5.54 -3.03
N LYS A 112 33.46 -6.69 -3.26
CA LYS A 112 34.87 -6.88 -2.95
C LYS A 112 35.59 -7.13 -4.28
N SER A 113 36.71 -6.41 -4.45
CA SER A 113 37.71 -6.49 -5.53
C SER A 113 37.33 -5.98 -6.93
N GLY A 114 38.01 -4.93 -7.37
CA GLY A 114 38.15 -4.57 -8.79
C GLY A 114 38.26 -3.06 -9.02
N GLU A 115 39.48 -2.51 -8.94
CA GLU A 115 39.81 -1.21 -9.52
C GLU A 115 39.42 -1.18 -11.01
N GLY A 116 38.75 -0.12 -11.46
CA GLY A 116 38.47 0.05 -12.89
C GLY A 116 37.33 1.01 -13.20
N GLN A 117 37.70 2.26 -13.47
CA GLN A 117 37.04 3.28 -14.30
C GLN A 117 35.58 3.06 -14.77
N GLY A 118 34.77 4.09 -14.52
CA GLY A 118 33.70 4.51 -15.42
C GLY A 118 32.29 4.12 -14.99
N GLY A 119 31.49 5.11 -14.55
CA GLY A 119 30.07 4.88 -14.29
C GLY A 119 29.31 5.98 -13.57
N GLY A 120 29.72 7.24 -13.69
CA GLY A 120 28.89 8.36 -13.25
C GLY A 120 27.78 8.62 -14.27
N SER A 121 26.64 7.92 -14.17
CA SER A 121 25.51 8.18 -15.07
C SER A 121 24.13 7.71 -14.56
N GLU A 122 23.94 7.51 -13.26
CA GLU A 122 22.59 7.27 -12.69
C GLU A 122 22.07 8.41 -11.82
N GLN A 123 22.95 9.20 -11.19
CA GLN A 123 22.53 10.27 -10.28
C GLN A 123 22.03 11.53 -11.01
N GLU A 124 22.46 11.77 -12.25
CA GLU A 124 22.05 12.95 -13.04
C GLU A 124 20.70 12.79 -13.76
N ARG A 125 20.26 11.57 -14.07
CA ARG A 125 18.95 11.33 -14.73
C ARG A 125 17.75 11.43 -13.79
N SER A 126 17.97 11.50 -12.48
CA SER A 126 16.92 11.67 -11.47
C SER A 126 16.25 13.05 -11.49
N LYS A 127 16.89 14.08 -12.08
CA LYS A 127 16.42 15.47 -12.01
C LYS A 127 15.28 15.82 -12.99
N LYS A 128 14.84 14.89 -13.84
CA LYS A 128 13.86 15.17 -14.92
C LYS A 128 12.60 14.29 -14.91
N ARG A 129 12.31 13.59 -13.81
CA ARG A 129 11.00 12.96 -13.65
C ARG A 129 9.97 14.04 -13.34
N ARG A 130 8.95 14.16 -14.21
CA ARG A 130 7.81 15.04 -13.96
C ARG A 130 7.21 14.70 -12.60
N ARG A 131 6.71 15.70 -11.86
CA ARG A 131 6.13 15.55 -10.51
C ARG A 131 5.09 14.41 -10.42
N GLY A 132 4.37 14.12 -11.51
CA GLY A 132 3.39 13.02 -11.62
C GLY A 132 3.95 11.61 -11.89
N ASP A 133 5.22 11.47 -12.26
CA ASP A 133 5.88 10.17 -12.55
C ASP A 133 6.53 9.53 -11.31
N ARG A 134 6.46 10.20 -10.15
CA ARG A 134 7.10 9.76 -8.91
C ARG A 134 6.27 8.77 -8.10
N TYR A 135 4.98 8.63 -8.40
CA TYR A 135 4.07 7.76 -7.68
C TYR A 135 3.29 6.84 -8.61
N SER A 136 3.21 5.56 -8.22
CA SER A 136 2.28 4.59 -8.76
C SER A 136 1.74 3.77 -7.58
N VAL A 137 0.47 3.39 -7.64
CA VAL A 137 -0.12 2.45 -6.68
C VAL A 137 0.72 1.19 -6.53
N HIS A 138 1.31 0.68 -7.62
CA HIS A 138 2.15 -0.52 -7.57
C HIS A 138 3.47 -0.34 -6.81
N THR A 139 3.94 0.90 -6.66
CA THR A 139 5.17 1.23 -5.94
C THR A 139 4.90 1.80 -4.55
N SER A 140 3.64 1.89 -4.10
CA SER A 140 3.30 2.25 -2.71
C SER A 140 4.04 1.32 -1.73
N LEU A 141 4.58 1.89 -0.65
CA LEU A 141 5.24 1.09 0.39
C LEU A 141 4.22 0.21 1.15
N ILE A 142 2.96 0.67 1.25
CA ILE A 142 1.85 -0.10 1.83
C ILE A 142 1.63 -1.37 1.02
N VAL A 143 1.45 -1.21 -0.30
CA VAL A 143 1.29 -2.33 -1.24
C VAL A 143 2.52 -3.24 -1.25
N ALA A 144 3.72 -2.67 -1.27
CA ALA A 144 4.95 -3.45 -1.32
C ALA A 144 5.15 -4.32 -0.08
N THR A 145 4.85 -3.80 1.10
CA THR A 145 4.98 -4.54 2.36
C THR A 145 3.96 -5.67 2.43
N LEU A 146 2.70 -5.40 2.07
CA LEU A 146 1.69 -6.47 1.98
C LEU A 146 2.13 -7.57 1.02
N LYS A 147 2.59 -7.22 -0.20
CA LYS A 147 3.06 -8.20 -1.19
C LYS A 147 4.23 -9.03 -0.67
N LYS A 148 5.15 -8.42 0.08
CA LYS A 148 6.26 -9.14 0.71
C LYS A 148 5.72 -10.09 1.78
N MET A 149 4.78 -9.67 2.60
CA MET A 149 4.24 -10.54 3.65
C MET A 149 3.23 -11.59 3.17
N LEU A 150 2.68 -11.45 1.96
CA LEU A 150 1.61 -12.31 1.45
C LEU A 150 1.94 -13.82 1.54
N PRO A 151 3.15 -14.30 1.20
CA PRO A 151 3.44 -15.74 1.34
C PRO A 151 3.49 -16.23 2.79
N ILE A 152 3.80 -15.36 3.76
CA ILE A 152 3.66 -15.68 5.18
C ILE A 152 2.17 -15.77 5.52
N GLY A 153 1.35 -14.82 5.03
CA GLY A 153 -0.08 -14.84 5.27
C GLY A 153 -0.80 -16.07 4.68
N LEU A 154 -0.36 -16.54 3.51
CA LEU A 154 -0.90 -17.77 2.89
C LEU A 154 -0.60 -19.02 3.74
N ASN A 155 0.47 -19.05 4.53
CA ASN A 155 0.74 -20.18 5.43
C ASN A 155 -0.30 -20.33 6.56
N MET A 156 -1.13 -19.30 6.81
CA MET A 156 -2.26 -19.39 7.75
C MET A 156 -3.47 -20.11 7.13
N CYS A 157 -3.49 -20.29 5.82
CA CYS A 157 -4.57 -20.93 5.08
C CYS A 157 -4.29 -22.43 4.91
N SER A 158 -5.33 -23.25 4.95
CA SER A 158 -5.20 -24.67 4.60
C SER A 158 -4.80 -24.83 3.12
N PRO A 159 -4.25 -25.99 2.70
CA PRO A 159 -3.94 -26.24 1.29
C PRO A 159 -5.15 -26.03 0.37
N ALA A 160 -6.34 -26.44 0.81
CA ALA A 160 -7.60 -26.24 0.08
C ALA A 160 -7.97 -24.76 -0.06
N ASP A 161 -7.82 -23.97 1.01
CA ASP A 161 -8.05 -22.52 0.96
C ASP A 161 -7.07 -21.85 -0.01
N GLN A 162 -5.81 -22.27 -0.02
CA GLN A 162 -4.81 -21.74 -0.97
C GLN A 162 -5.16 -22.08 -2.42
N GLU A 163 -5.73 -23.26 -2.68
CA GLU A 163 -6.22 -23.64 -4.00
C GLU A 163 -7.39 -22.75 -4.45
N LEU A 164 -8.36 -22.50 -3.56
CA LEU A 164 -9.46 -21.56 -3.82
C LEU A 164 -8.95 -20.14 -4.09
N ILE A 165 -7.97 -19.65 -3.32
CA ILE A 165 -7.35 -18.34 -3.54
C ILE A 165 -6.61 -18.30 -4.89
N ALA A 166 -5.98 -19.41 -5.31
CA ALA A 166 -5.32 -19.48 -6.60
C ALA A 166 -6.33 -19.45 -7.76
N LEU A 167 -7.46 -20.14 -7.61
CA LEU A 167 -8.57 -20.10 -8.56
C LEU A 167 -9.16 -18.69 -8.67
N ASP A 168 -9.47 -18.05 -7.54
CA ASP A 168 -9.94 -16.66 -7.43
C ASP A 168 -9.02 -15.70 -8.23
N LYS A 169 -7.72 -15.76 -7.94
CA LYS A 169 -6.70 -14.97 -8.63
C LYS A 169 -6.67 -15.24 -10.14
N GLY A 170 -6.88 -16.49 -10.57
CA GLY A 170 -6.98 -16.86 -11.97
C GLY A 170 -8.16 -16.20 -12.67
N ARG A 171 -9.33 -16.16 -12.03
CA ARG A 171 -10.53 -15.50 -12.55
C ARG A 171 -10.33 -13.99 -12.68
N TYR A 172 -9.77 -13.32 -11.68
CA TYR A 172 -9.43 -11.89 -11.78
C TYR A 172 -8.41 -11.59 -12.88
N ALA A 173 -7.48 -12.50 -13.17
CA ALA A 173 -6.54 -12.35 -14.28
C ALA A 173 -7.24 -12.40 -15.66
N LEU A 174 -8.38 -13.10 -15.75
CA LEU A 174 -9.26 -13.11 -16.92
C LEU A 174 -10.20 -11.90 -17.00
N LYS A 175 -10.11 -10.99 -16.01
CA LYS A 175 -10.93 -9.78 -15.85
C LYS A 175 -12.40 -10.05 -15.58
N ASP A 176 -12.69 -11.17 -14.95
CA ASP A 176 -14.01 -11.44 -14.40
C ASP A 176 -14.36 -10.40 -13.32
N THR A 177 -15.65 -10.11 -13.20
CA THR A 177 -16.21 -9.23 -12.18
C THR A 177 -16.27 -9.90 -10.81
N ASP A 178 -16.30 -9.11 -9.74
CA ASP A 178 -16.44 -9.62 -8.36
C ASP A 178 -17.63 -10.58 -8.18
N GLU A 179 -18.72 -10.39 -8.95
CA GLU A 179 -19.89 -11.27 -8.90
C GLU A 179 -19.62 -12.63 -9.54
N GLU A 180 -19.05 -12.64 -10.76
CA GLU A 180 -18.69 -13.87 -11.48
C GLU A 180 -17.67 -14.70 -10.70
N VAL A 181 -16.71 -14.01 -10.08
CA VAL A 181 -15.70 -14.62 -9.23
C VAL A 181 -16.34 -15.25 -7.98
N ARG A 182 -17.25 -14.53 -7.31
CA ARG A 182 -17.94 -15.04 -6.11
C ARG A 182 -18.80 -16.25 -6.44
N GLU A 183 -19.56 -16.21 -7.54
CA GLU A 183 -20.36 -17.33 -8.01
C GLU A 183 -19.48 -18.54 -8.34
N PHE A 184 -18.36 -18.31 -9.02
CA PHE A 184 -17.39 -19.37 -9.32
C PHE A 184 -16.85 -20.01 -8.05
N LEU A 185 -16.43 -19.22 -7.05
CA LEU A 185 -15.91 -19.75 -5.79
C LEU A 185 -16.99 -20.53 -5.02
N HIS A 186 -18.22 -20.03 -4.97
CA HIS A 186 -19.33 -20.73 -4.30
C HIS A 186 -19.56 -22.13 -4.90
N ASN A 187 -19.46 -22.26 -6.22
CA ASN A 187 -19.59 -23.56 -6.90
C ASN A 187 -18.39 -24.50 -6.66
N ASN A 188 -17.25 -23.96 -6.23
CA ASN A 188 -16.01 -24.70 -5.96
C ASN A 188 -15.70 -24.87 -4.46
N LEU A 189 -16.60 -24.47 -3.55
CA LEU A 189 -16.41 -24.62 -2.09
C LEU A 189 -16.18 -26.07 -1.66
N HIS A 190 -16.68 -27.04 -2.43
CA HIS A 190 -16.44 -28.47 -2.21
C HIS A 190 -14.95 -28.87 -2.23
N LEU A 191 -14.06 -28.00 -2.73
CA LEU A 191 -12.62 -28.20 -2.66
C LEU A 191 -12.05 -28.02 -1.25
N GLN A 192 -12.85 -27.53 -0.28
CA GLN A 192 -12.48 -27.41 1.13
C GLN A 192 -12.68 -28.68 1.95
N ASP A 193 -13.37 -29.70 1.39
CA ASP A 193 -13.64 -30.99 2.04
C ASP A 193 -12.48 -32.00 1.86
#